data_AF-Q0C8J2-F1
#
_entry.id   AF-Q0C8J2-F1
#
_cell.length_a   1.000
_cell.length_b   1.000
_cell.length_c   1.000
_cell.angle_alpha   90.00
_cell.angle_beta   90.00
_cell.angle_gamma   90.00
#
_symmetry.space_group_name_H-M   'P 1'
#
loop_
_entity.id
_entity.type
_entity.pdbx_description
1 polymer ?
#
loop_
_entity_poly.entity_id
_entity_poly.type
_entity_poly.pdbx_seq_one_letter_code
_entity_poly.pdbx_strand_id
1 'polypeptide(L)'
;MDVEQSPSPRLEAGSDGEKKTPTVDLEQLGEREGYVLDTSVLQDQDLKTTADGKTVLIPQPSDSPNDPLNWSPFKKHLILIIISATSFLPDYGSATGAVTLIPQAAEWNMTQDHVNHSQVGNVFMLGAGGIFVVALAAYFGRFPVLFWFALLAVGTAVWCAAAQSFESFMAARILNGFFSTVAQGGGLMFIKDMFYFHEQARKINIWSGFIVLSPYLGPLLAAFIINTQKWQWAFGVYSIETGLCLMAIILFVDETYYDRKTRQPDLVPNGPRWKRMLGIQQYQTHYIKNSAWDAAKRPLLLIIKPVVFLATLYYMLTFAWVVGINTTLSMFVGPLYGFGPKQIGSPLLSPPSYWMISNALHQASSTSLQSSPLFSVK
;
A
#
# COMPACT_ATOMS: atom_id res chain seq x y z
N MET A 1 -33.73 -13.52 43.29
CA MET A 1 -33.45 -12.98 41.93
C MET A 1 -32.04 -13.38 41.63
N ASP A 2 -31.94 -14.65 41.25
CA ASP A 2 -30.71 -15.39 41.07
C ASP A 2 -30.17 -15.09 39.67
N VAL A 3 -28.95 -14.56 39.61
CA VAL A 3 -28.23 -14.38 38.35
C VAL A 3 -27.51 -15.68 38.05
N GLU A 4 -28.06 -16.39 37.09
CA GLU A 4 -27.61 -17.67 36.56
C GLU A 4 -26.19 -17.56 36.00
N GLN A 5 -25.21 -18.18 36.68
CA GLN A 5 -23.86 -18.35 36.17
C GLN A 5 -23.87 -19.44 35.10
N SER A 6 -23.58 -19.07 33.84
CA SER A 6 -23.37 -20.01 32.75
C SER A 6 -22.17 -20.92 33.02
N PRO A 7 -22.22 -22.23 32.72
CA PRO A 7 -21.14 -23.15 33.01
C PRO A 7 -19.95 -22.96 32.05
N SER A 8 -18.75 -22.95 32.60
CA SER A 8 -17.49 -22.98 31.86
C SER A 8 -17.35 -24.30 31.07
N PRO A 9 -16.83 -24.28 29.83
CA PRO A 9 -16.63 -25.50 29.06
C PRO A 9 -15.47 -26.31 29.66
N ARG A 10 -15.76 -27.56 30.06
CA ARG A 10 -14.77 -28.56 30.45
C ARG A 10 -13.87 -28.88 29.25
N LEU A 11 -12.57 -28.63 29.38
CA LEU A 11 -11.56 -29.15 28.48
C LEU A 11 -11.36 -30.64 28.78
N GLU A 12 -11.61 -31.49 27.80
CA GLU A 12 -11.35 -32.93 27.88
C GLU A 12 -9.84 -33.17 28.05
N ALA A 13 -9.48 -33.86 29.13
CA ALA A 13 -8.11 -34.28 29.40
C ALA A 13 -7.76 -35.48 28.52
N GLY A 14 -6.99 -35.24 27.46
CA GLY A 14 -6.24 -36.30 26.79
C GLY A 14 -5.07 -36.72 27.68
N SER A 15 -5.03 -38.01 28.02
CA SER A 15 -3.92 -38.65 28.72
C SER A 15 -2.66 -38.63 27.85
N ASP A 16 -1.61 -37.92 28.30
CA ASP A 16 -0.23 -38.40 28.36
C ASP A 16 0.74 -37.24 28.68
N GLY A 17 1.30 -37.28 29.90
CA GLY A 17 2.75 -37.18 30.16
C GLY A 17 3.58 -35.93 29.85
N GLU A 18 3.08 -34.90 29.16
CA GLU A 18 3.90 -33.72 28.84
C GLU A 18 3.27 -32.45 29.43
N LYS A 19 4.00 -31.73 30.29
CA LYS A 19 3.60 -30.40 30.82
C LYS A 19 3.45 -29.42 29.64
N LYS A 20 2.30 -29.42 28.97
CA LYS A 20 1.88 -28.33 28.09
C LYS A 20 1.44 -27.17 28.98
N THR A 21 2.38 -26.31 29.36
CA THR A 21 2.02 -24.95 29.76
C THR A 21 1.30 -24.34 28.56
N PRO A 22 0.02 -23.93 28.67
CA PRO A 22 -0.68 -23.32 27.56
C PRO A 22 0.02 -22.02 27.22
N THR A 23 0.76 -21.98 26.11
CA THR A 23 1.35 -20.76 25.57
C THR A 23 0.21 -19.83 25.20
N VAL A 24 0.04 -18.78 25.98
CA VAL A 24 -1.02 -17.81 25.76
C VAL A 24 -0.72 -17.01 24.49
N ASP A 25 -1.63 -17.05 23.52
CA ASP A 25 -1.50 -16.28 22.28
C ASP A 25 -1.80 -14.80 22.59
N LEU A 26 -0.75 -14.06 22.93
CA LEU A 26 -0.80 -12.64 23.27
C LEU A 26 -1.38 -11.77 22.13
N GLU A 27 -1.27 -12.22 20.88
CA GLU A 27 -1.91 -11.53 19.75
C GLU A 27 -3.43 -11.69 19.83
N GLN A 28 -3.90 -12.92 20.07
CA GLN A 28 -5.33 -13.20 20.14
C GLN A 28 -6.01 -12.58 21.37
N LEU A 29 -5.29 -12.48 22.50
CA LEU A 29 -5.75 -11.75 23.69
C LEU A 29 -5.73 -10.25 23.48
N GLY A 30 -4.66 -9.68 22.90
CA GLY A 30 -4.61 -8.26 22.55
C GLY A 30 -5.69 -7.85 21.56
N GLU A 31 -6.07 -8.73 20.62
CA GLU A 31 -7.18 -8.52 19.69
C GLU A 31 -8.57 -8.60 20.36
N ARG A 32 -8.72 -9.35 21.46
CA ARG A 32 -9.99 -9.53 22.18
C ARG A 32 -10.21 -8.51 23.30
N GLU A 33 -9.18 -8.23 24.08
CA GLU A 33 -9.25 -7.45 25.32
C GLU A 33 -8.56 -6.07 25.18
N GLY A 34 -7.91 -5.81 24.05
CA GLY A 34 -7.08 -4.63 23.82
C GLY A 34 -5.66 -4.82 24.38
N TYR A 35 -4.71 -4.00 23.93
CA TYR A 35 -3.30 -4.10 24.34
C TYR A 35 -3.01 -3.51 25.74
N VAL A 36 -4.01 -3.40 26.62
CA VAL A 36 -3.83 -3.06 28.03
C VAL A 36 -3.56 -4.37 28.78
N LEU A 37 -2.32 -4.85 28.66
CA LEU A 37 -1.90 -6.07 29.36
C LEU A 37 -1.67 -5.74 30.84
N ASP A 38 -2.55 -6.24 31.71
CA ASP A 38 -2.28 -6.26 33.14
C ASP A 38 -1.02 -7.12 33.38
N THR A 39 0.07 -6.46 33.78
CA THR A 39 1.38 -7.11 34.00
C THR A 39 1.33 -8.20 35.07
N SER A 40 0.29 -8.19 35.92
CA SER A 40 0.01 -9.22 36.93
C SER A 40 -0.41 -10.56 36.33
N VAL A 41 -1.10 -10.57 35.18
CA VAL A 41 -1.53 -11.81 34.48
C VAL A 41 -0.35 -12.48 33.75
N LEU A 42 0.69 -11.71 33.44
CA LEU A 42 1.87 -12.15 32.69
C LEU A 42 3.03 -12.58 33.59
N GLN A 43 2.96 -12.34 34.91
CA GLN A 43 4.03 -12.65 35.86
C GLN A 43 4.33 -14.15 35.99
N ASP A 44 3.36 -15.01 35.66
CA ASP A 44 3.49 -16.48 35.68
C ASP A 44 4.03 -17.07 34.35
N GLN A 45 4.31 -16.24 33.33
CA GLN A 45 4.87 -16.70 32.06
C GLN A 45 6.23 -16.05 31.79
N ASP A 46 7.23 -16.87 31.45
CA ASP A 46 8.60 -16.46 31.11
C ASP A 46 8.62 -15.74 29.74
N LEU A 47 8.13 -14.49 29.71
CA LEU A 47 7.98 -13.68 28.51
C LEU A 47 9.20 -12.79 28.27
N LYS A 48 9.63 -12.72 27.00
CA LYS A 48 10.73 -11.83 26.59
C LYS A 48 10.27 -10.38 26.59
N THR A 49 11.06 -9.53 27.25
CA THR A 49 10.85 -8.08 27.37
C THR A 49 11.95 -7.31 26.64
N THR A 50 11.75 -6.00 26.46
CA THR A 50 12.79 -5.09 25.96
C THR A 50 14.04 -5.11 26.86
N ALA A 51 15.18 -4.61 26.37
CA ALA A 51 16.41 -4.52 27.15
C ALA A 51 16.24 -3.74 28.48
N ASP A 52 15.27 -2.82 28.51
CA ASP A 52 14.91 -2.03 29.68
C ASP A 52 13.95 -2.76 30.65
N GLY A 53 13.48 -3.96 30.30
CA GLY A 53 12.55 -4.78 31.08
C GLY A 53 11.11 -4.25 31.18
N LYS A 54 10.83 -3.05 30.65
CA LYS A 54 9.58 -2.32 30.84
C LYS A 54 8.47 -2.66 29.86
N THR A 55 8.78 -3.28 28.72
CA THR A 55 7.81 -3.51 27.64
C THR A 55 7.89 -4.95 27.18
N VAL A 56 6.74 -5.64 27.19
CA VAL A 56 6.60 -7.01 26.67
C VAL A 56 6.69 -6.98 25.14
N LEU A 57 7.48 -7.88 24.56
CA LEU A 57 7.63 -7.97 23.12
C LEU A 57 6.45 -8.73 22.50
N ILE A 58 5.75 -8.10 21.56
CA ILE A 58 4.63 -8.71 20.84
C ILE A 58 4.87 -8.47 19.34
N PRO A 59 5.00 -9.52 18.51
CA PRO A 59 5.01 -10.94 18.86
C PRO A 59 6.23 -11.32 19.70
N GLN A 60 6.15 -12.44 20.43
CA GLN A 60 7.31 -12.99 21.15
C GLN A 60 8.35 -13.50 20.14
N PRO A 61 9.62 -13.05 20.21
CA PRO A 61 10.64 -13.46 19.25
C PRO A 61 11.05 -14.92 19.49
N SER A 62 11.14 -15.69 18.41
CA SER A 62 11.65 -17.07 18.48
C SER A 62 13.18 -17.10 18.60
N ASP A 63 13.77 -18.24 18.98
CA ASP A 63 15.22 -18.39 19.09
C ASP A 63 15.92 -18.61 17.74
N SER A 64 15.15 -18.72 16.66
CA SER A 64 15.68 -18.94 15.32
C SER A 64 16.34 -17.66 14.77
N PRO A 65 17.56 -17.74 14.20
CA PRO A 65 18.20 -16.60 13.54
C PRO A 65 17.46 -16.13 12.28
N ASN A 66 16.57 -16.98 11.74
CA ASN A 66 15.76 -16.68 10.56
C ASN A 66 14.48 -15.91 10.87
N ASP A 67 14.15 -15.71 12.14
CA ASP A 67 13.01 -14.88 12.54
C ASP A 67 13.28 -13.42 12.15
N PRO A 68 12.43 -12.79 11.32
CA PRO A 68 12.59 -11.38 10.96
C PRO A 68 12.58 -10.42 12.15
N LEU A 69 12.03 -10.81 13.31
CA LEU A 69 12.11 -10.03 14.55
C LEU A 69 13.53 -9.96 15.11
N ASN A 70 14.40 -10.92 14.81
CA ASN A 70 15.78 -10.98 15.30
C ASN A 70 16.79 -10.31 14.36
N TRP A 71 16.35 -9.82 13.19
CA TRP A 71 17.26 -9.16 12.24
C TRP A 71 17.86 -7.87 12.80
N SER A 72 19.04 -7.51 12.29
CA SER A 72 19.70 -6.27 12.70
C SER A 72 18.80 -5.05 12.41
N PRO A 73 18.79 -4.03 13.29
CA PRO A 73 17.97 -2.83 13.09
C PRO A 73 18.22 -2.18 11.73
N PHE A 74 19.47 -2.15 11.27
CA PHE A 74 19.83 -1.63 9.96
C PHE A 74 19.10 -2.35 8.82
N LYS A 75 19.09 -3.70 8.81
CA LYS A 75 18.39 -4.48 7.78
C LYS A 75 16.89 -4.17 7.78
N LYS A 76 16.25 -4.13 8.95
CA LYS A 76 14.81 -3.85 9.09
C LYS A 76 14.44 -2.46 8.55
N HIS A 77 15.22 -1.44 8.90
CA HIS A 77 14.96 -0.07 8.47
C HIS A 77 15.27 0.13 6.99
N LEU A 78 16.31 -0.52 6.46
CA LEU A 78 16.61 -0.51 5.03
C LEU A 78 15.45 -1.12 4.22
N ILE A 79 14.93 -2.29 4.63
CA ILE A 79 13.76 -2.89 3.99
C ILE A 79 12.54 -1.97 4.10
N LEU A 80 12.29 -1.37 5.28
CA LEU A 80 11.20 -0.41 5.45
C LEU A 80 11.28 0.76 4.46
N ILE A 81 12.46 1.35 4.27
CA ILE A 81 12.64 2.46 3.32
C ILE A 81 12.42 2.00 1.88
N ILE A 82 12.91 0.81 1.51
CA ILE A 82 12.71 0.25 0.17
C ILE A 82 11.22 0.00 -0.11
N ILE A 83 10.51 -0.62 0.84
CA ILE A 83 9.07 -0.85 0.74
C ILE A 83 8.33 0.50 0.65
N SER A 84 8.69 1.48 1.49
CA SER A 84 8.06 2.81 1.48
C SER A 84 8.30 3.56 0.16
N ALA A 85 9.53 3.55 -0.35
CA ALA A 85 9.88 4.13 -1.65
C ALA A 85 9.15 3.41 -2.80
N THR A 86 8.97 2.09 -2.71
CA THR A 86 8.20 1.35 -3.72
C THR A 86 6.70 1.67 -3.61
N SER A 87 6.15 1.87 -2.41
CA SER A 87 4.76 2.29 -2.19
C SER A 87 4.47 3.72 -2.66
N PHE A 88 5.50 4.53 -2.86
CA PHE A 88 5.38 5.87 -3.44
C PHE A 88 5.15 5.82 -4.97
N LEU A 89 5.57 4.77 -5.67
CA LEU A 89 5.53 4.77 -7.13
C LEU A 89 4.14 4.68 -7.80
N PRO A 90 3.14 3.92 -7.27
CA PRO A 90 1.86 3.74 -7.95
C PRO A 90 1.10 5.05 -8.16
N ASP A 91 0.90 5.82 -7.08
CA ASP A 91 0.16 7.08 -7.14
C ASP A 91 0.97 8.17 -7.86
N TYR A 92 2.30 8.09 -7.83
CA TYR A 92 3.20 9.00 -8.52
C TYR A 92 3.04 8.84 -10.03
N GLY A 93 3.18 7.60 -10.52
CA GLY A 93 2.99 7.28 -11.94
C GLY A 93 1.57 7.53 -12.40
N SER A 94 0.58 7.31 -11.52
CA SER A 94 -0.81 7.66 -11.78
C SER A 94 -1.00 9.17 -11.96
N ALA A 95 -0.53 9.98 -11.02
CA ALA A 95 -0.69 11.43 -11.04
C ALA A 95 0.14 12.09 -12.16
N THR A 96 1.31 11.54 -12.51
CA THR A 96 2.06 11.92 -13.71
C THR A 96 1.23 11.77 -14.99
N GLY A 97 0.47 10.67 -15.11
CA GLY A 97 -0.41 10.43 -16.24
C GLY A 97 -1.50 11.49 -16.42
N ALA A 98 -2.04 12.01 -15.32
CA ALA A 98 -3.03 13.09 -15.36
C ALA A 98 -2.45 14.39 -15.95
N VAL A 99 -1.19 14.73 -15.63
CA VAL A 99 -0.53 15.94 -16.16
C VAL A 99 -0.14 15.80 -17.63
N THR A 100 0.23 14.59 -18.07
CA THR A 100 0.61 14.34 -19.48
C THR A 100 -0.60 14.22 -20.41
N LEU A 101 -1.83 14.23 -19.89
CA LEU A 101 -3.06 14.01 -20.65
C LEU A 101 -3.25 15.04 -21.77
N ILE A 102 -3.07 16.33 -21.48
CA ILE A 102 -3.26 17.41 -22.46
C ILE A 102 -2.28 17.29 -23.65
N PRO A 103 -0.96 17.17 -23.45
CA PRO A 103 -0.05 16.99 -24.58
C PRO A 103 -0.27 15.66 -25.33
N GLN A 104 -0.70 14.60 -24.66
CA GLN A 104 -1.05 13.33 -25.31
C GLN A 104 -2.29 13.45 -26.22
N ALA A 105 -3.32 14.17 -25.77
CA ALA A 105 -4.52 14.43 -26.56
C ALA A 105 -4.19 15.20 -27.85
N ALA A 106 -3.26 16.16 -27.77
CA ALA A 106 -2.77 16.90 -28.94
C ALA A 106 -1.93 16.01 -29.88
N GLU A 107 -1.04 15.16 -29.37
CA GLU A 107 -0.18 14.30 -30.18
C GLU A 107 -0.97 13.22 -30.95
N TRP A 108 -1.95 12.61 -30.30
CA TRP A 108 -2.78 11.57 -30.92
C TRP A 108 -4.04 12.09 -31.62
N ASN A 109 -4.26 13.42 -31.65
CA ASN A 109 -5.46 14.05 -32.21
C ASN A 109 -6.77 13.47 -31.63
N MET A 110 -6.82 13.27 -30.30
CA MET A 110 -7.96 12.72 -29.58
C MET A 110 -8.54 13.75 -28.60
N THR A 111 -9.77 13.53 -28.14
CA THR A 111 -10.34 14.36 -27.07
C THR A 111 -9.65 14.04 -25.74
N GLN A 112 -9.55 15.04 -24.86
CA GLN A 112 -9.00 14.88 -23.51
C GLN A 112 -9.76 13.81 -22.71
N ASP A 113 -11.08 13.75 -22.90
CA ASP A 113 -11.97 12.74 -22.30
C ASP A 113 -11.58 11.32 -22.72
N HIS A 114 -11.35 11.09 -24.02
CA HIS A 114 -10.94 9.76 -24.50
C HIS A 114 -9.56 9.36 -23.95
N VAL A 115 -8.62 10.29 -23.85
CA VAL A 115 -7.29 10.02 -23.27
C VAL A 115 -7.38 9.69 -21.77
N ASN A 116 -8.34 10.31 -21.06
CA ASN A 116 -8.60 10.07 -19.64
C ASN A 116 -8.99 8.62 -19.33
N HIS A 117 -9.50 7.85 -20.30
CA HIS A 117 -9.76 6.42 -20.11
C HIS A 117 -8.53 5.64 -19.63
N SER A 118 -7.33 6.01 -20.09
CA SER A 118 -6.07 5.41 -19.63
C SER A 118 -5.81 5.66 -18.15
N GLN A 119 -6.21 6.82 -17.65
CA GLN A 119 -6.06 7.22 -16.25
C GLN A 119 -7.07 6.49 -15.36
N VAL A 120 -8.33 6.45 -15.77
CA VAL A 120 -9.39 5.72 -15.05
C VAL A 120 -9.04 4.24 -14.95
N GLY A 121 -8.62 3.63 -16.05
CA GLY A 121 -8.20 2.22 -16.08
C GLY A 121 -7.00 1.95 -15.18
N ASN A 122 -6.00 2.84 -15.13
CA ASN A 122 -4.88 2.72 -14.21
C ASN A 122 -5.34 2.76 -12.75
N VAL A 123 -6.06 3.81 -12.33
CA VAL A 123 -6.52 3.98 -10.94
C VAL A 123 -7.39 2.82 -10.48
N PHE A 124 -8.29 2.33 -11.34
CA PHE A 124 -9.10 1.15 -11.05
C PHE A 124 -8.23 -0.09 -10.77
N MET A 125 -7.21 -0.30 -11.61
CA MET A 125 -6.30 -1.44 -11.45
C MET A 125 -5.34 -1.32 -10.28
N LEU A 126 -5.01 -0.10 -9.79
CA LEU A 126 -4.29 0.06 -8.52
C LEU A 126 -5.08 -0.56 -7.36
N GLY A 127 -6.40 -0.28 -7.30
CA GLY A 127 -7.28 -0.84 -6.29
C GLY A 127 -7.41 -2.36 -6.41
N ALA A 128 -7.66 -2.86 -7.62
CA ALA A 128 -7.74 -4.29 -7.87
C ALA A 128 -6.42 -5.01 -7.52
N GLY A 129 -5.29 -4.49 -7.98
CA GLY A 129 -3.96 -5.07 -7.73
C GLY A 129 -3.67 -5.23 -6.24
N GLY A 130 -4.05 -4.25 -5.40
CA GLY A 130 -3.83 -4.32 -3.95
C GLY A 130 -4.51 -5.53 -3.30
N ILE A 131 -5.73 -5.86 -3.73
CA ILE A 131 -6.48 -7.03 -3.23
C ILE A 131 -5.75 -8.32 -3.61
N PHE A 132 -5.32 -8.43 -4.87
CA PHE A 132 -4.61 -9.61 -5.37
C PHE A 132 -3.25 -9.78 -4.70
N VAL A 133 -2.52 -8.70 -4.46
CA VAL A 133 -1.22 -8.73 -3.77
C VAL A 133 -1.34 -9.37 -2.39
N VAL A 134 -2.35 -9.00 -1.61
CA VAL A 134 -2.55 -9.56 -0.26
C VAL A 134 -2.85 -11.06 -0.35
N ALA A 135 -3.73 -11.47 -1.26
CA ALA A 135 -4.09 -12.87 -1.43
C ALA A 135 -2.90 -13.71 -1.94
N LEU A 136 -2.18 -13.21 -2.94
CA LEU A 136 -1.02 -13.89 -3.52
C LEU A 136 0.14 -13.96 -2.54
N ALA A 137 0.41 -12.89 -1.78
CA ALA A 137 1.49 -12.89 -0.79
C ALA A 137 1.22 -13.86 0.36
N ALA A 138 -0.05 -14.07 0.71
CA ALA A 138 -0.46 -15.06 1.70
C ALA A 138 -0.28 -16.51 1.22
N TYR A 139 -0.20 -16.75 -0.09
CA TYR A 139 -0.06 -18.08 -0.71
C TYR A 139 1.36 -18.37 -1.19
N PHE A 140 1.97 -17.46 -1.96
CA PHE A 140 3.30 -17.62 -2.56
C PHE A 140 4.44 -17.10 -1.67
N GLY A 141 4.12 -16.30 -0.66
CA GLY A 141 5.11 -15.60 0.17
C GLY A 141 5.23 -14.13 -0.23
N ARG A 142 5.81 -13.34 0.68
CA ARG A 142 5.81 -11.88 0.53
C ARG A 142 6.87 -11.42 -0.46
N PHE A 143 8.04 -12.03 -0.39
CA PHE A 143 9.17 -11.64 -1.23
C PHE A 143 9.02 -12.05 -2.71
N PRO A 144 8.53 -13.25 -3.06
CA PRO A 144 8.26 -13.62 -4.46
C PRO A 144 7.25 -12.70 -5.14
N VAL A 145 6.15 -12.40 -4.45
CA VAL A 145 5.10 -11.54 -5.00
C VAL A 145 5.62 -10.13 -5.19
N LEU A 146 6.37 -9.60 -4.21
CA LEU A 146 7.04 -8.30 -4.33
C LEU A 146 7.95 -8.24 -5.56
N PHE A 147 8.81 -9.25 -5.76
CA PHE A 147 9.74 -9.28 -6.88
C PHE A 147 9.03 -9.34 -8.24
N TRP A 148 8.12 -10.29 -8.44
CA TRP A 148 7.45 -10.47 -9.73
C TRP A 148 6.55 -9.28 -10.10
N PHE A 149 5.82 -8.73 -9.13
CA PHE A 149 5.02 -7.54 -9.37
C PHE A 149 5.91 -6.33 -9.67
N ALA A 150 7.00 -6.11 -8.92
CA ALA A 150 7.92 -5.01 -9.20
C ALA A 150 8.59 -5.15 -10.59
N LEU A 151 8.96 -6.37 -10.99
CA LEU A 151 9.52 -6.65 -12.32
C LEU A 151 8.52 -6.31 -13.43
N LEU A 152 7.27 -6.76 -13.30
CA LEU A 152 6.20 -6.45 -14.24
C LEU A 152 5.84 -4.95 -14.23
N ALA A 153 5.90 -4.29 -13.06
CA ALA A 153 5.71 -2.85 -12.94
C ALA A 153 6.78 -2.07 -13.71
N VAL A 154 8.06 -2.46 -13.63
CA VAL A 154 9.13 -1.87 -14.45
C VAL A 154 8.87 -2.10 -15.94
N GLY A 155 8.55 -3.33 -16.35
CA GLY A 155 8.28 -3.64 -17.76
C GLY A 155 7.11 -2.82 -18.33
N THR A 156 6.02 -2.72 -17.59
CA THR A 156 4.86 -1.90 -17.97
C THR A 156 5.13 -0.39 -17.92
N ALA A 157 5.98 0.10 -17.00
CA ALA A 157 6.40 1.51 -16.97
C ALA A 157 7.23 1.88 -18.20
N VAL A 158 8.20 1.03 -18.56
CA VAL A 158 9.01 1.19 -19.78
C VAL A 158 8.11 1.13 -21.01
N TRP A 159 7.11 0.25 -21.02
CA TRP A 159 6.12 0.18 -22.09
C TRP A 159 5.29 1.48 -22.18
N CYS A 160 4.87 2.08 -21.07
CA CYS A 160 4.20 3.38 -21.06
C CYS A 160 5.07 4.48 -21.71
N ALA A 161 6.38 4.49 -21.44
CA ALA A 161 7.30 5.46 -22.01
C ALA A 161 7.58 5.23 -23.52
N ALA A 162 7.57 3.96 -23.96
CA ALA A 162 7.85 3.59 -25.34
C ALA A 162 6.61 3.59 -26.27
N ALA A 163 5.40 3.67 -25.71
CA ALA A 163 4.16 3.56 -26.45
C ALA A 163 4.01 4.65 -27.53
N GLN A 164 3.73 4.22 -28.77
CA GLN A 164 3.55 5.11 -29.93
C GLN A 164 2.08 5.37 -30.28
N SER A 165 1.16 4.57 -29.72
CA SER A 165 -0.29 4.66 -29.96
C SER A 165 -1.04 4.73 -28.63
N PHE A 166 -2.17 5.44 -28.61
CA PHE A 166 -3.01 5.56 -27.41
C PHE A 166 -3.45 4.19 -26.86
N GLU A 167 -3.92 3.27 -27.71
CA GLU A 167 -4.39 1.95 -27.25
C GLU A 167 -3.28 1.14 -26.55
N SER A 168 -2.07 1.14 -27.13
CA SER A 168 -0.90 0.53 -26.50
C SER A 168 -0.54 1.22 -25.18
N PHE A 169 -0.63 2.55 -25.11
CA PHE A 169 -0.37 3.30 -23.89
C PHE A 169 -1.41 2.98 -22.81
N MET A 170 -2.69 2.96 -23.16
CA MET A 170 -3.78 2.61 -22.26
C MET A 170 -3.61 1.20 -21.69
N ALA A 171 -3.31 0.21 -22.53
CA ALA A 171 -3.05 -1.15 -22.07
C ALA A 171 -1.87 -1.21 -21.09
N ALA A 172 -0.76 -0.52 -21.41
CA ALA A 172 0.41 -0.44 -20.54
C ALA A 172 0.07 0.22 -19.19
N ARG A 173 -0.73 1.28 -19.19
CA ARG A 173 -1.18 2.00 -17.97
C ARG A 173 -2.07 1.13 -17.09
N ILE A 174 -3.02 0.41 -17.68
CA ILE A 174 -3.92 -0.50 -16.96
C ILE A 174 -3.10 -1.60 -16.25
N LEU A 175 -2.19 -2.24 -16.98
CA LEU A 175 -1.32 -3.28 -16.43
C LEU A 175 -0.35 -2.73 -15.38
N ASN A 176 0.24 -1.56 -15.63
CA ASN A 176 1.12 -0.89 -14.67
C ASN A 176 0.39 -0.61 -13.36
N GLY A 177 -0.88 -0.20 -13.42
CA GLY A 177 -1.69 0.03 -12.23
C GLY A 177 -1.85 -1.21 -11.36
N PHE A 178 -2.09 -2.36 -12.02
CA PHE A 178 -2.23 -3.65 -11.33
C PHE A 178 -0.94 -4.11 -10.63
N PHE A 179 0.20 -3.99 -11.31
CA PHE A 179 1.46 -4.53 -10.80
C PHE A 179 2.23 -3.58 -9.87
N SER A 180 2.14 -2.27 -10.08
CA SER A 180 2.91 -1.29 -9.30
C SER A 180 2.50 -1.24 -7.82
N THR A 181 1.22 -1.51 -7.51
CA THR A 181 0.65 -1.40 -6.15
C THR A 181 1.16 -2.43 -5.14
N VAL A 182 2.11 -3.31 -5.49
CA VAL A 182 2.55 -4.40 -4.61
C VAL A 182 3.05 -3.97 -3.23
N ALA A 183 3.85 -2.92 -3.16
CA ALA A 183 4.31 -2.41 -1.87
C ALA A 183 3.22 -1.56 -1.18
N GLN A 184 2.32 -0.94 -1.93
CA GLN A 184 1.23 -0.12 -1.39
C GLN A 184 0.10 -1.00 -0.79
N GLY A 185 -0.28 -2.09 -1.44
CA GLY A 185 -1.21 -3.07 -0.88
C GLY A 185 -0.55 -4.02 0.12
N GLY A 186 0.72 -4.36 -0.09
CA GLY A 186 1.43 -5.37 0.71
C GLY A 186 2.29 -4.86 1.86
N GLY A 187 2.61 -3.55 1.90
CA GLY A 187 3.63 -2.98 2.80
C GLY A 187 3.38 -3.23 4.27
N LEU A 188 2.12 -3.19 4.71
CA LEU A 188 1.74 -3.44 6.11
C LEU A 188 2.12 -4.86 6.57
N MET A 189 2.11 -5.84 5.68
CA MET A 189 2.51 -7.21 6.02
C MET A 189 3.99 -7.27 6.41
N PHE A 190 4.87 -6.65 5.61
CA PHE A 190 6.30 -6.59 5.90
C PHE A 190 6.59 -5.88 7.24
N ILE A 191 5.85 -4.80 7.53
CA ILE A 191 6.02 -4.07 8.80
C ILE A 191 5.65 -4.96 9.99
N LYS A 192 4.51 -5.65 9.91
CA LYS A 192 4.03 -6.54 10.98
C LYS A 192 4.96 -7.72 11.25
N ASP A 193 5.74 -8.15 10.26
CA ASP A 193 6.66 -9.28 10.43
C ASP A 193 7.97 -8.94 11.12
N MET A 194 8.47 -7.72 10.86
CA MET A 194 9.81 -7.29 11.23
C MET A 194 9.84 -6.47 12.53
N PHE A 195 8.73 -5.82 12.88
CA PHE A 195 8.67 -4.87 14.00
C PHE A 195 7.67 -5.30 15.06
N TYR A 196 8.04 -5.04 16.32
CA TYR A 196 7.19 -5.27 17.48
C TYR A 196 6.03 -4.26 17.51
N PHE A 197 4.92 -4.66 18.10
CA PHE A 197 3.67 -3.89 18.17
C PHE A 197 3.87 -2.44 18.63
N HIS A 198 4.66 -2.22 19.68
CA HIS A 198 4.93 -0.87 20.22
C HIS A 198 5.68 0.05 19.24
N GLU A 199 6.42 -0.51 18.28
CA GLU A 199 7.12 0.27 17.24
C GLU A 199 6.30 0.40 15.94
N GLN A 200 5.33 -0.49 15.72
CA GLN A 200 4.61 -0.60 14.45
C GLN A 200 3.93 0.71 14.05
N ALA A 201 3.28 1.42 14.97
CA ALA A 201 2.60 2.68 14.67
C ALA A 201 3.53 3.71 14.01
N ARG A 202 4.76 3.84 14.52
CA ARG A 202 5.77 4.75 13.94
C ARG A 202 6.20 4.29 12.54
N LYS A 203 6.40 3.00 12.33
CA LYS A 203 6.84 2.47 11.03
C LYS A 203 5.74 2.55 9.97
N ILE A 204 4.49 2.29 10.37
CA ILE A 204 3.30 2.46 9.54
C ILE A 204 3.19 3.92 9.08
N ASN A 205 3.42 4.89 9.97
CA ASN A 205 3.39 6.31 9.61
C ASN A 205 4.49 6.72 8.63
N ILE A 206 5.68 6.14 8.72
CA ILE A 206 6.75 6.38 7.72
C ILE A 206 6.27 5.85 6.36
N TRP A 207 5.80 4.62 6.31
CA TRP A 207 5.32 3.99 5.09
C TRP A 207 4.12 4.72 4.47
N SER A 208 3.11 5.07 5.27
CA SER A 208 1.94 5.83 4.81
C SER A 208 2.30 7.25 4.39
N GLY A 209 3.31 7.86 5.01
CA GLY A 209 3.82 9.18 4.60
C GLY A 209 4.31 9.21 3.15
N PHE A 210 4.97 8.15 2.68
CA PHE A 210 5.40 8.03 1.28
C PHE A 210 4.20 7.90 0.34
N ILE A 211 3.17 7.14 0.73
CA ILE A 211 1.93 7.02 -0.06
C ILE A 211 1.24 8.38 -0.15
N VAL A 212 1.13 9.12 0.96
CA VAL A 212 0.49 10.44 0.97
C VAL A 212 1.28 11.46 0.14
N LEU A 213 2.61 11.43 0.16
CA LEU A 213 3.45 12.36 -0.60
C LEU A 213 3.39 12.10 -2.12
N SER A 214 3.17 10.86 -2.50
CA SER A 214 3.20 10.38 -3.88
C SER A 214 2.39 11.17 -4.91
N PRO A 215 1.07 11.36 -4.73
CA PRO A 215 0.23 12.05 -5.73
C PRO A 215 0.57 13.54 -5.91
N TYR A 216 1.35 14.14 -5.00
CA TYR A 216 1.76 15.54 -5.09
C TYR A 216 3.08 15.71 -5.86
N LEU A 217 4.02 14.77 -5.69
CA LEU A 217 5.31 14.83 -6.38
C LEU A 217 5.23 14.40 -7.86
N GLY A 218 4.30 13.49 -8.21
CA GLY A 218 4.08 13.06 -9.59
C GLY A 218 3.79 14.22 -10.55
N PRO A 219 2.75 15.03 -10.28
CA PRO A 219 2.42 16.21 -11.08
C PRO A 219 3.51 17.26 -11.08
N LEU A 220 4.18 17.48 -9.94
CA LEU A 220 5.27 18.45 -9.83
C LEU A 220 6.39 18.13 -10.82
N LEU A 221 6.95 16.92 -10.74
CA LEU A 221 8.08 16.52 -11.58
C LEU A 221 7.64 16.42 -13.05
N ALA A 222 6.47 15.85 -13.32
CA ALA A 222 5.92 15.77 -14.67
C ALA A 222 5.76 17.15 -15.31
N ALA A 223 5.22 18.14 -14.58
CA ALA A 223 5.02 19.50 -15.08
C ALA A 223 6.33 20.20 -15.48
N PHE A 224 7.41 20.00 -14.72
CA PHE A 224 8.73 20.52 -15.08
C PHE A 224 9.30 19.84 -16.32
N ILE A 225 9.12 18.52 -16.44
CA ILE A 225 9.62 17.74 -17.59
C ILE A 225 8.89 18.15 -18.86
N ILE A 226 7.54 18.16 -18.88
CA ILE A 226 6.77 18.45 -20.10
C ILE A 226 6.91 19.89 -20.61
N ASN A 227 7.45 20.80 -19.79
CA ASN A 227 7.72 22.16 -20.22
C ASN A 227 8.94 22.25 -21.17
N THR A 228 9.87 21.29 -21.06
CA THR A 228 11.14 21.30 -21.79
C THR A 228 11.33 20.08 -22.68
N GLN A 229 10.63 18.99 -22.40
CA GLN A 229 10.76 17.69 -23.04
C GLN A 229 9.38 17.12 -23.42
N LYS A 230 9.38 16.06 -24.22
CA LYS A 230 8.15 15.32 -24.57
C LYS A 230 7.58 14.57 -23.36
N TRP A 231 6.28 14.26 -23.38
CA TRP A 231 5.60 13.58 -22.28
C TRP A 231 6.15 12.17 -21.97
N GLN A 232 6.72 11.49 -22.97
CA GLN A 232 7.33 10.16 -22.79
C GLN A 232 8.46 10.18 -21.75
N TRP A 233 9.18 11.30 -21.61
CA TRP A 233 10.24 11.45 -20.60
C TRP A 233 9.73 11.42 -19.17
N ALA A 234 8.50 11.88 -18.91
CA ALA A 234 7.92 11.80 -17.58
C ALA A 234 7.72 10.33 -17.16
N PHE A 235 7.26 9.48 -18.08
CA PHE A 235 7.19 8.03 -17.86
C PHE A 235 8.57 7.35 -17.89
N GLY A 236 9.54 7.91 -18.62
CA GLY A 236 10.93 7.46 -18.59
C GLY A 236 11.55 7.62 -17.20
N VAL A 237 11.37 8.78 -16.56
CA VAL A 237 11.81 9.02 -15.18
C VAL A 237 11.11 8.07 -14.21
N TYR A 238 9.80 7.92 -14.32
CA TYR A 238 9.03 6.94 -13.54
C TYR A 238 9.56 5.50 -13.70
N SER A 239 9.93 5.11 -14.92
CA SER A 239 10.51 3.79 -15.21
C SER A 239 11.87 3.60 -14.53
N ILE A 240 12.71 4.64 -14.53
CA ILE A 240 14.01 4.64 -13.85
C ILE A 240 13.81 4.50 -12.34
N GLU A 241 12.94 5.30 -11.73
CA GLU A 241 12.63 5.24 -10.29
C GLU A 241 12.12 3.85 -9.89
N THR A 242 11.21 3.28 -10.69
CA THR A 242 10.70 1.92 -10.47
C THR A 242 11.79 0.86 -10.63
N GLY A 243 12.68 1.03 -11.62
CA GLY A 243 13.84 0.16 -11.83
C GLY A 243 14.85 0.20 -10.68
N LEU A 244 15.11 1.39 -10.12
CA LEU A 244 15.96 1.55 -8.94
C LEU A 244 15.35 0.86 -7.72
N CYS A 245 14.04 0.97 -7.52
CA CYS A 245 13.34 0.25 -6.45
C CYS A 245 13.41 -1.26 -6.65
N LEU A 246 13.21 -1.77 -7.87
CA LEU A 246 13.39 -3.19 -8.19
C LEU A 246 14.81 -3.66 -7.88
N MET A 247 15.82 -2.90 -8.28
CA MET A 247 17.22 -3.22 -7.98
C MET A 247 17.46 -3.26 -6.46
N ALA A 248 16.94 -2.30 -5.72
CA ALA A 248 17.03 -2.29 -4.26
C ALA A 248 16.31 -3.50 -3.62
N ILE A 249 15.15 -3.90 -4.15
CA ILE A 249 14.43 -5.11 -3.73
C ILE A 249 15.29 -6.35 -3.93
N ILE A 250 15.90 -6.53 -5.11
CA ILE A 250 16.75 -7.68 -5.42
C ILE A 250 17.97 -7.73 -4.49
N LEU A 251 18.60 -6.57 -4.23
CA LEU A 251 19.85 -6.51 -3.46
C LEU A 251 19.62 -6.64 -1.95
N PHE A 252 18.59 -6.03 -1.39
CA PHE A 252 18.49 -5.81 0.07
C PHE A 252 17.27 -6.46 0.74
N VAL A 253 16.20 -6.75 0.00
CA VAL A 253 14.99 -7.35 0.59
C VAL A 253 15.15 -8.87 0.71
N ASP A 254 14.51 -9.43 1.73
CA ASP A 254 14.50 -10.87 2.00
C ASP A 254 13.10 -11.31 2.42
N GLU A 255 12.85 -12.63 2.44
CA GLU A 255 11.55 -13.18 2.84
C GLU A 255 11.24 -12.86 4.31
N THR A 256 10.12 -12.18 4.56
CA THR A 256 9.66 -11.79 5.91
C THR A 256 8.57 -12.71 6.45
N TYR A 257 8.06 -13.64 5.65
CA TYR A 257 7.10 -14.62 6.15
C TYR A 257 7.73 -15.62 7.11
N TYR A 258 7.24 -15.63 8.35
CA TYR A 258 7.66 -16.53 9.40
C TYR A 258 6.46 -16.94 10.26
N ASP A 259 6.10 -18.23 10.22
CA ASP A 259 5.03 -18.78 11.05
C ASP A 259 5.57 -19.09 12.45
N ARG A 260 5.20 -18.26 13.43
CA ARG A 260 5.59 -18.40 14.85
C ARG A 260 4.70 -19.38 15.61
N LYS A 261 3.52 -19.74 15.07
CA LYS A 261 2.55 -20.60 15.75
C LYS A 261 2.89 -22.07 15.54
N THR A 262 3.42 -22.40 14.37
CA THR A 262 3.95 -23.74 14.10
C THR A 262 5.43 -23.81 14.52
N ARG A 263 5.73 -24.38 15.70
CA ARG A 263 7.11 -24.64 16.21
C ARG A 263 7.89 -25.69 15.39
N GLN A 264 7.98 -25.53 14.07
CA GLN A 264 8.77 -26.39 13.18
C GLN A 264 9.95 -25.59 12.59
N PRO A 265 11.07 -25.48 13.33
CA PRO A 265 12.24 -24.72 12.89
C PRO A 265 12.88 -25.28 11.61
N ASP A 266 12.66 -26.57 11.30
CA ASP A 266 13.26 -27.27 10.16
C ASP A 266 12.65 -26.90 8.79
N LEU A 267 11.45 -26.30 8.76
CA LEU A 267 10.78 -25.91 7.52
C LEU A 267 11.10 -24.47 7.09
N VAL A 268 11.82 -23.71 7.92
CA VAL A 268 12.16 -22.32 7.62
C VAL A 268 13.07 -22.28 6.39
N PRO A 269 12.68 -21.59 5.30
CA PRO A 269 13.45 -21.55 4.06
C PRO A 269 14.91 -21.04 4.24
N ASN A 270 15.88 -21.95 4.39
CA ASN A 270 17.32 -21.63 4.55
C ASN A 270 18.13 -21.68 3.24
N GLY A 271 17.46 -21.48 2.10
CA GLY A 271 18.10 -21.60 0.80
C GLY A 271 18.70 -20.27 0.33
N PRO A 272 19.47 -20.31 -0.77
CA PRO A 272 20.06 -19.10 -1.33
C PRO A 272 18.96 -18.09 -1.68
N ARG A 273 19.23 -16.80 -1.44
CA ARG A 273 18.25 -15.70 -1.56
C ARG A 273 17.49 -15.69 -2.88
N TRP A 274 18.15 -16.00 -3.99
CA TRP A 274 17.52 -16.02 -5.31
C TRP A 274 16.42 -17.10 -5.44
N LYS A 275 16.54 -18.25 -4.77
CA LYS A 275 15.48 -19.27 -4.74
C LYS A 275 14.26 -18.80 -3.93
N ARG A 276 14.49 -18.04 -2.85
CA ARG A 276 13.44 -17.40 -2.05
C ARG A 276 12.78 -16.23 -2.77
N MET A 277 13.55 -15.50 -3.57
CA MET A 277 13.05 -14.41 -4.42
C MET A 277 12.16 -14.93 -5.55
N LEU A 278 12.51 -16.06 -6.18
CA LEU A 278 11.69 -16.64 -7.24
C LEU A 278 10.48 -17.42 -6.73
N GLY A 279 10.40 -17.71 -5.42
CA GLY A 279 9.34 -18.53 -4.83
C GLY A 279 9.55 -20.04 -4.96
N ILE A 280 10.66 -20.48 -5.56
CA ILE A 280 10.97 -21.91 -5.79
C ILE A 280 11.10 -22.63 -4.44
N GLN A 281 11.69 -21.98 -3.45
CA GLN A 281 11.90 -22.61 -2.15
C GLN A 281 10.60 -22.78 -1.38
N GLN A 282 9.73 -21.77 -1.39
CA GLN A 282 8.43 -21.79 -0.74
C GLN A 282 7.54 -22.89 -1.33
N TYR A 283 7.62 -23.10 -2.65
CA TYR A 283 6.95 -24.20 -3.33
C TYR A 283 7.51 -25.58 -2.93
N GLN A 284 8.83 -25.71 -2.81
CA GLN A 284 9.47 -26.98 -2.43
C GLN A 284 9.17 -27.38 -0.99
N THR A 285 9.23 -26.44 -0.05
CA THR A 285 9.08 -26.73 1.39
C THR A 285 7.62 -26.77 1.85
N HIS A 286 6.66 -26.36 1.02
CA HIS A 286 5.24 -26.22 1.40
C HIS A 286 5.06 -25.47 2.74
N TYR A 287 5.97 -24.53 3.03
CA TYR A 287 6.03 -23.84 4.32
C TYR A 287 4.81 -22.95 4.54
N ILE A 288 4.23 -22.42 3.46
CA ILE A 288 3.03 -21.59 3.50
C ILE A 288 1.81 -22.51 3.42
N LYS A 289 1.14 -22.67 4.56
CA LYS A 289 -0.01 -23.60 4.71
C LYS A 289 -1.36 -23.00 4.31
N ASN A 290 -1.42 -21.70 3.97
CA ASN A 290 -2.69 -21.07 3.63
C ASN A 290 -3.19 -21.57 2.27
N SER A 291 -4.42 -22.06 2.22
CA SER A 291 -5.09 -22.33 0.94
C SER A 291 -5.40 -21.02 0.22
N ALA A 292 -5.28 -21.00 -1.11
CA ALA A 292 -5.62 -19.82 -1.93
C ALA A 292 -7.05 -19.34 -1.69
N TRP A 293 -7.96 -20.26 -1.38
CA TRP A 293 -9.35 -19.94 -1.04
C TRP A 293 -9.51 -19.26 0.31
N ASP A 294 -8.71 -19.66 1.31
CA ASP A 294 -8.73 -19.03 2.63
C ASP A 294 -8.12 -17.62 2.58
N ALA A 295 -7.08 -17.43 1.75
CA ALA A 295 -6.49 -16.13 1.50
C ALA A 295 -7.49 -15.16 0.82
N ALA A 296 -8.24 -15.63 -0.18
CA ALA A 296 -9.24 -14.82 -0.89
C ALA A 296 -10.49 -14.53 -0.05
N LYS A 297 -10.92 -15.48 0.79
CA LYS A 297 -12.10 -15.31 1.66
C LYS A 297 -11.90 -14.29 2.78
N ARG A 298 -10.69 -14.20 3.34
CA ARG A 298 -10.42 -13.36 4.52
C ARG A 298 -10.79 -11.87 4.30
N PRO A 299 -10.33 -11.18 3.24
CA PRO A 299 -10.74 -9.80 2.98
C PRO A 299 -12.26 -9.64 2.77
N LEU A 300 -12.89 -10.57 2.05
CA LEU A 300 -14.33 -10.53 1.78
C LEU A 300 -15.16 -10.66 3.06
N LEU A 301 -14.79 -11.62 3.92
CA LEU A 301 -15.46 -11.82 5.21
C LEU A 301 -15.26 -10.64 6.17
N LEU A 302 -14.10 -9.97 6.10
CA LEU A 302 -13.82 -8.79 6.92
C LEU A 302 -14.68 -7.59 6.49
N ILE A 303 -14.85 -7.35 5.18
CA ILE A 303 -15.68 -6.26 4.67
C ILE A 303 -17.16 -6.43 5.06
N ILE A 304 -17.64 -7.67 5.23
CA ILE A 304 -19.03 -7.93 5.66
C ILE A 304 -19.26 -7.49 7.11
N LYS A 305 -18.22 -7.36 7.95
CA LYS A 305 -18.38 -6.90 9.34
C LYS A 305 -18.83 -5.43 9.34
N PRO A 306 -19.95 -5.06 10.01
CA PRO A 306 -20.54 -3.72 9.91
C PRO A 306 -19.57 -2.57 10.24
N VAL A 307 -18.75 -2.73 11.27
CA VAL A 307 -17.77 -1.71 11.69
C VAL A 307 -16.69 -1.51 10.61
N VAL A 308 -16.19 -2.61 10.04
CA VAL A 308 -15.17 -2.58 8.99
C VAL A 308 -15.76 -2.03 7.70
N PHE A 309 -17.00 -2.40 7.36
CA PHE A 309 -17.73 -1.89 6.21
C PHE A 309 -17.87 -0.37 6.28
N LEU A 310 -18.38 0.17 7.39
CA LEU A 310 -18.58 1.60 7.57
C LEU A 310 -17.25 2.37 7.52
N ALA A 311 -16.20 1.85 8.17
CA ALA A 311 -14.87 2.45 8.13
C ALA A 311 -14.27 2.44 6.71
N THR A 312 -14.43 1.32 5.99
CA THR A 312 -13.94 1.18 4.60
C THR A 312 -14.71 2.10 3.67
N LEU A 313 -16.03 2.22 3.83
CA LEU A 313 -16.87 3.11 3.02
C LEU A 313 -16.49 4.58 3.22
N TYR A 314 -16.29 5.00 4.47
CA TYR A 314 -15.80 6.35 4.78
C TYR A 314 -14.42 6.60 4.16
N TYR A 315 -13.48 5.67 4.32
CA TYR A 315 -12.14 5.79 3.76
C TYR A 315 -12.16 5.81 2.22
N MET A 316 -13.00 5.00 1.60
CA MET A 316 -13.21 4.98 0.15
C MET A 316 -13.73 6.32 -0.36
N LEU A 317 -14.75 6.89 0.28
CA LEU A 317 -15.32 8.19 -0.12
C LEU A 317 -14.31 9.33 0.03
N THR A 318 -13.61 9.36 1.16
CA THR A 318 -12.59 10.39 1.42
C THR A 318 -11.41 10.29 0.45
N PHE A 319 -10.88 9.09 0.23
CA PHE A 319 -9.76 8.89 -0.69
C PHE A 319 -10.16 9.16 -2.15
N ALA A 320 -11.34 8.68 -2.58
CA ALA A 320 -11.87 8.94 -3.92
C ALA A 320 -12.07 10.44 -4.17
N TRP A 321 -12.56 11.18 -3.17
CA TRP A 321 -12.71 12.63 -3.25
C TRP A 321 -11.37 13.35 -3.43
N VAL A 322 -10.34 12.94 -2.66
CA VAL A 322 -8.98 13.50 -2.77
C VAL A 322 -8.36 13.23 -4.14
N VAL A 323 -8.47 12.00 -4.65
CA VAL A 323 -7.98 11.62 -5.99
C VAL A 323 -8.74 12.38 -7.09
N GLY A 324 -10.06 12.50 -6.95
CA GLY A 324 -10.91 13.24 -7.88
C GLY A 324 -10.51 14.71 -7.97
N ILE A 325 -10.28 15.37 -6.84
CA ILE A 325 -9.78 16.76 -6.82
C ILE A 325 -8.42 16.85 -7.50
N ASN A 326 -7.46 16.00 -7.12
CA ASN A 326 -6.09 16.08 -7.65
C ASN A 326 -6.02 15.87 -9.17
N THR A 327 -6.82 14.95 -9.72
CA THR A 327 -6.86 14.67 -11.16
C THR A 327 -7.58 15.77 -11.94
N THR A 328 -8.71 16.25 -11.44
CA THR A 328 -9.53 17.25 -12.13
C THR A 328 -9.01 18.68 -11.99
N LEU A 329 -8.17 18.97 -10.99
CA LEU A 329 -7.57 20.29 -10.79
C LEU A 329 -6.85 20.77 -12.05
N SER A 330 -6.08 19.89 -12.70
CA SER A 330 -5.35 20.22 -13.94
C SER A 330 -6.27 20.62 -15.10
N MET A 331 -7.45 20.01 -15.20
CA MET A 331 -8.43 20.26 -16.27
C MET A 331 -9.20 21.57 -16.05
N PHE A 332 -9.59 21.89 -14.81
CA PHE A 332 -10.36 23.10 -14.51
C PHE A 332 -9.49 24.35 -14.36
N VAL A 333 -8.30 24.22 -13.76
CA VAL A 333 -7.46 25.38 -13.40
C VAL A 333 -6.76 25.99 -14.62
N GLY A 334 -6.43 25.18 -15.64
CA GLY A 334 -5.80 25.66 -16.88
C GLY A 334 -6.65 26.70 -17.63
N PRO A 335 -7.89 26.38 -18.04
CA PRO A 335 -8.75 27.29 -18.79
C PRO A 335 -9.26 28.49 -17.98
N LEU A 336 -9.58 28.31 -16.69
CA LEU A 336 -10.18 29.36 -15.86
C LEU A 336 -9.20 30.46 -15.43
N TYR A 337 -7.92 30.12 -15.24
CA TYR A 337 -6.94 31.05 -14.68
C TYR A 337 -5.73 31.31 -15.60
N GLY A 338 -5.66 30.67 -16.76
CA GLY A 338 -4.53 30.82 -17.70
C GLY A 338 -3.20 30.33 -17.14
N PHE A 339 -3.23 29.48 -16.11
CA PHE A 339 -2.01 28.99 -15.47
C PHE A 339 -1.25 28.05 -16.39
N GLY A 340 0.04 28.33 -16.58
CA GLY A 340 0.94 27.45 -17.32
C GLY A 340 1.25 26.16 -16.54
N PRO A 341 1.84 25.13 -17.18
CA PRO A 341 2.14 23.84 -16.54
C PRO A 341 2.92 23.96 -15.21
N LYS A 342 3.88 24.90 -15.13
CA LYS A 342 4.67 25.17 -13.92
C LYS A 342 3.84 25.68 -12.74
N GLN A 343 2.78 26.45 -13.03
CA GLN A 343 1.86 27.01 -12.04
C GLN A 343 0.76 26.02 -11.65
N ILE A 344 0.55 24.93 -12.39
CA ILE A 344 -0.36 23.84 -12.02
C ILE A 344 0.33 22.86 -11.05
N GLY A 345 1.65 22.64 -11.21
CA GLY A 345 2.44 21.80 -10.30
C GLY A 345 2.77 22.45 -8.94
N SER A 346 2.97 23.78 -8.90
CA SER A 346 3.42 24.49 -7.69
C SER A 346 2.39 24.58 -6.54
N PRO A 347 1.07 24.75 -6.78
CA PRO A 347 0.05 24.82 -5.72
C PRO A 347 -0.12 23.51 -4.96
N LEU A 348 0.17 22.37 -5.60
CA LEU A 348 0.00 21.02 -5.05
C LEU A 348 0.92 20.71 -3.86
N LEU A 349 2.03 21.43 -3.66
CA LEU A 349 2.92 21.26 -2.50
C LEU A 349 2.58 22.17 -1.31
N SER A 350 1.61 23.07 -1.45
CA SER A 350 1.34 24.08 -0.43
C SER A 350 0.07 23.74 0.38
N PRO A 351 0.10 23.73 1.72
CA PRO A 351 -1.08 23.67 2.57
C PRO A 351 -2.19 24.71 2.26
N PRO A 352 -1.92 25.91 1.72
CA PRO A 352 -2.99 26.84 1.30
C PRO A 352 -3.79 26.41 0.06
N SER A 353 -3.56 25.21 -0.50
CA SER A 353 -4.35 24.66 -1.61
C SER A 353 -5.85 24.59 -1.31
N TYR A 354 -6.27 24.28 -0.08
CA TYR A 354 -7.69 24.34 0.32
C TYR A 354 -8.28 25.75 0.22
N TRP A 355 -7.48 26.79 0.52
CA TRP A 355 -7.91 28.18 0.44
C TRP A 355 -8.05 28.65 -1.02
N MET A 356 -7.13 28.24 -1.90
CA MET A 356 -7.23 28.55 -3.33
C MET A 356 -8.38 27.80 -4.01
N ILE A 357 -8.60 26.51 -3.68
CA ILE A 357 -9.71 25.71 -4.19
C ILE A 357 -11.06 26.25 -3.65
N SER A 358 -11.12 26.64 -2.38
CA SER A 358 -12.31 27.27 -1.80
C SER A 358 -12.65 28.59 -2.48
N ASN A 359 -11.66 29.45 -2.74
CA ASN A 359 -11.87 30.70 -3.49
C ASN A 359 -12.26 30.44 -4.94
N ALA A 360 -11.69 29.43 -5.59
CA ALA A 360 -12.04 29.06 -6.97
C ALA A 360 -13.48 28.55 -7.09
N LEU A 361 -13.94 27.74 -6.13
CA LEU A 361 -15.34 27.30 -6.05
C LEU A 361 -16.29 28.46 -5.72
N HIS A 362 -15.85 29.41 -4.88
CA HIS A 362 -16.60 30.63 -4.60
C HIS A 362 -16.72 31.54 -5.83
N GLN A 363 -15.66 31.64 -6.64
CA GLN A 363 -15.69 32.39 -7.89
C GLN A 363 -16.59 31.72 -8.93
N ALA A 364 -16.44 30.41 -9.13
CA ALA A 364 -17.26 29.66 -10.09
C ALA A 364 -18.77 29.73 -9.77
N SER A 365 -19.14 29.62 -8.49
CA SER A 365 -20.53 29.77 -8.04
C SER A 365 -21.04 31.21 -8.24
N SER A 366 -20.21 32.23 -7.98
CA SER A 366 -20.59 33.64 -8.21
C SER A 366 -20.81 33.98 -9.70
N THR A 367 -20.02 33.42 -10.61
CA THR A 367 -20.20 33.60 -12.06
C THR A 367 -21.44 32.88 -12.60
N SER A 368 -21.80 31.71 -12.06
CA SER A 368 -23.03 31.00 -12.44
C SER A 368 -24.32 31.73 -12.00
N LEU A 369 -24.26 32.48 -10.89
CA LEU A 369 -25.36 33.30 -10.41
C LEU A 369 -25.56 34.55 -11.28
N GLN A 370 -24.49 35.10 -11.87
CA GLN A 370 -24.57 36.25 -12.78
C GLN A 370 -25.01 35.88 -14.21
N SER A 371 -24.82 34.62 -14.65
CA SER A 371 -25.25 34.15 -15.98
C SER A 371 -26.68 33.59 -16.00
N SER A 372 -27.39 33.62 -14.88
CA SER A 372 -28.79 33.18 -14.78
C SER A 372 -29.73 34.30 -15.25
N PRO A 373 -30.60 34.10 -16.27
CA PRO A 373 -31.47 35.16 -16.81
C PRO A 373 -32.59 35.61 -15.86
N LEU A 374 -32.57 35.20 -14.60
CA LEU A 374 -33.59 35.51 -13.58
C LEU A 374 -33.34 36.82 -12.82
N PHE A 375 -32.21 37.50 -13.03
CA PHE A 375 -31.89 38.79 -12.37
C PHE A 375 -31.58 39.91 -13.38
N SER A 376 -32.35 40.01 -14.45
CA SER A 376 -32.46 41.25 -15.23
C SER A 376 -33.86 41.83 -15.06
N VAL A 377 -34.06 42.62 -14.02
CA VAL A 377 -35.18 43.55 -13.91
C VAL A 377 -34.58 44.97 -13.81
N LYS A 378 -35.16 45.85 -14.63
CA LYS A 378 -34.84 47.26 -14.88
C LYS A 378 -34.39 48.07 -13.69
#